data_AF-A0A7X9AWV9-F1
#
_entry.id   AF-A0A7X9AWV9-F1
#
_cell.length_a   1.000
_cell.length_b   1.000
_cell.length_c   1.000
_cell.angle_alpha   90.00
_cell.angle_beta   90.00
_cell.angle_gamma   90.00
#
_symmetry.space_group_name_H-M   'P 1'
#
loop_
_entity.id
_entity.type
_entity.pdbx_description
1 polymer ?
#
loop_
_entity_poly.entity_id
_entity_poly.type
_entity_poly.pdbx_seq_one_letter_code
_entity_poly.pdbx_strand_id
1 'polypeptide(L)'
;MKYFAVNGVVGKSAYAAKVDFPEVADLLEHMDYLGVDRMLVEARSAMEYSPILGNQKLLEQIAAHQERLKPVFVLTPADFYETGTLDWLKTQAAAGNRAFRVYPQKSRFPLRQIERLLAELAAYKPLIMMDSKFGSNELDFRDMEELARKFPTVNFLLTQQMWGGFGRVLDLMWRLQNIYLDISWLHMRDALELIRDEYGVQRLIFGLGFKSHYGAAIGALAHSSLSKAEKEAVAHGNLERLLGIAPLPNKLAPEHSLLEQKPLWKSFRAGGRLEGVQTYDAHSHDGPYTRGWFLRDLGVPGKHLDRIMEHVDKNGVDQIVMISERALFGDLVAGNLEFERIAQKYRGKLHGYFVFNPYFKEDITEALLDECFSRGFFIGFKVLPSYWQVKINDPGFTLMWEYAEKHHLPILQHTWNDFYNAPLILSDVAGRYPNAKFILGHSGGEAAGRLEAEELALRFPNVYLELCGTFCSDRSVLESLLVLGNQRFVFGSDTGAHNQSYELAALLSIPLPDQQLIPILGENFTKILKDRK
;
A
#
# COMPACT_ATOMS: atom_id res chain seq x y z
N MET A 1 1.99 20.67 -7.86
CA MET A 1 1.91 19.73 -9.00
C MET A 1 0.45 19.57 -9.40
N LYS A 2 0.17 19.26 -10.67
CA LYS A 2 -1.16 18.86 -11.15
C LYS A 2 -1.25 17.34 -11.17
N TYR A 3 -2.42 16.77 -10.91
CA TYR A 3 -2.62 15.32 -10.92
C TYR A 3 -3.79 14.90 -11.79
N PHE A 4 -3.57 13.86 -12.60
CA PHE A 4 -4.61 13.14 -13.32
C PHE A 4 -4.55 11.66 -12.93
N ALA A 5 -5.44 11.27 -12.02
CA ALA A 5 -5.46 9.95 -11.40
C ALA A 5 -6.31 8.93 -12.18
N VAL A 6 -6.04 7.65 -11.91
CA VAL A 6 -6.91 6.52 -12.27
C VAL A 6 -7.52 5.85 -11.04
N ASN A 7 -8.43 4.90 -11.27
CA ASN A 7 -9.14 4.07 -10.29
C ASN A 7 -10.28 4.75 -9.50
N GLY A 8 -10.91 5.79 -10.04
CA GLY A 8 -12.11 6.37 -9.44
C GLY A 8 -13.31 5.44 -9.64
N VAL A 9 -14.09 5.18 -8.60
CA VAL A 9 -15.32 4.38 -8.67
C VAL A 9 -16.42 5.12 -7.93
N VAL A 10 -17.55 5.38 -8.60
CA VAL A 10 -18.72 6.03 -7.99
C VAL A 10 -19.95 5.13 -8.01
N GLY A 11 -20.80 5.26 -7.01
CA GLY A 11 -22.09 4.57 -6.93
C GLY A 11 -22.17 3.55 -5.80
N LYS A 12 -23.41 3.18 -5.48
CA LYS A 12 -23.76 2.22 -4.43
C LYS A 12 -23.43 0.78 -4.85
N SER A 13 -23.20 -0.10 -3.87
CA SER A 13 -22.92 -1.52 -4.10
C SER A 13 -24.11 -2.39 -3.73
N ALA A 14 -24.29 -3.48 -4.46
CA ALA A 14 -25.16 -4.58 -4.06
C ALA A 14 -24.46 -5.58 -3.12
N TYR A 15 -23.12 -5.56 -3.06
CA TYR A 15 -22.29 -6.53 -2.34
C TYR A 15 -21.65 -5.97 -1.06
N ALA A 16 -21.68 -4.66 -0.85
CA ALA A 16 -21.08 -4.01 0.31
C ALA A 16 -22.02 -2.98 0.94
N ALA A 17 -22.17 -3.04 2.26
CA ALA A 17 -22.98 -2.09 3.02
C ALA A 17 -22.38 -0.67 3.02
N LYS A 18 -21.06 -0.57 2.87
CA LYS A 18 -20.31 0.69 2.81
C LYS A 18 -19.43 0.69 1.56
N VAL A 19 -19.39 1.83 0.87
CA VAL A 19 -18.50 2.10 -0.26
C VAL A 19 -17.81 3.44 -0.05
N ASP A 20 -16.65 3.63 -0.67
CA ASP A 20 -15.85 4.85 -0.51
C ASP A 20 -16.55 6.13 -0.99
N PHE A 21 -17.20 6.04 -2.15
CA PHE A 21 -17.82 7.17 -2.86
C PHE A 21 -19.20 6.76 -3.42
N PRO A 22 -20.26 6.76 -2.58
CA PRO A 22 -21.60 6.42 -3.04
C PRO A 22 -22.13 7.43 -4.06
N GLU A 23 -21.72 8.70 -3.99
CA GLU A 23 -22.08 9.77 -4.93
C GLU A 23 -20.83 10.45 -5.51
N VAL A 24 -21.00 11.17 -6.63
CA VAL A 24 -19.91 11.91 -7.30
C VAL A 24 -19.31 12.99 -6.41
N ALA A 25 -20.13 13.63 -5.56
CA ALA A 25 -19.69 14.66 -4.63
C ALA A 25 -18.67 14.12 -3.62
N ASP A 26 -18.85 12.90 -3.13
CA ASP A 26 -17.93 12.26 -2.17
C ASP A 26 -16.54 12.05 -2.79
N LEU A 27 -16.49 11.67 -4.08
CA LEU A 27 -15.24 11.51 -4.81
C LEU A 27 -14.55 12.86 -5.02
N LEU A 28 -15.31 13.89 -5.41
CA LEU A 28 -14.77 15.24 -5.62
C LEU A 28 -14.21 15.84 -4.33
N GLU A 29 -14.88 15.66 -3.20
CA GLU A 29 -14.38 16.10 -1.88
C GLU A 29 -13.03 15.44 -1.56
N HIS A 30 -12.91 14.14 -1.79
CA HIS A 30 -11.66 13.41 -1.59
C HIS A 30 -10.55 13.88 -2.54
N MET A 31 -10.89 14.10 -3.83
CA MET A 31 -9.97 14.67 -4.81
C MET A 31 -9.51 16.07 -4.40
N ASP A 32 -10.40 16.94 -3.93
CA ASP A 32 -10.10 18.31 -3.51
C ASP A 32 -9.14 18.32 -2.32
N TYR A 33 -9.43 17.49 -1.32
CA TYR A 33 -8.58 17.32 -0.16
C TYR A 33 -7.15 16.89 -0.53
N LEU A 34 -7.01 15.92 -1.44
CA LEU A 34 -5.70 15.45 -1.92
C LEU A 34 -5.07 16.37 -2.98
N GLY A 35 -5.82 17.33 -3.53
CA GLY A 35 -5.37 18.24 -4.58
C GLY A 35 -5.30 17.58 -5.96
N VAL A 36 -6.20 16.65 -6.27
CA VAL A 36 -6.27 15.90 -7.53
C VAL A 36 -7.19 16.60 -8.52
N ASP A 37 -6.64 16.95 -9.68
CA ASP A 37 -7.33 17.82 -10.64
C ASP A 37 -8.28 17.05 -11.54
N ARG A 38 -7.84 15.90 -12.04
CA ARG A 38 -8.63 15.01 -12.89
C ARG A 38 -8.58 13.57 -12.42
N MET A 39 -9.62 12.82 -12.71
CA MET A 39 -9.67 11.38 -12.45
C MET A 39 -10.41 10.63 -13.55
N LEU A 40 -9.88 9.47 -13.94
CA LEU A 40 -10.62 8.44 -14.66
C LEU A 40 -11.57 7.73 -13.70
N VAL A 41 -12.87 7.75 -13.99
CA VAL A 41 -13.94 7.26 -13.12
C VAL A 41 -14.81 6.26 -13.84
N GLU A 42 -15.15 5.15 -13.19
CA GLU A 42 -16.17 4.19 -13.63
C GLU A 42 -17.38 4.17 -12.69
N ALA A 43 -18.51 3.67 -13.18
CA ALA A 43 -19.69 3.45 -12.37
C ALA A 43 -19.69 2.04 -11.76
N ARG A 44 -20.00 1.95 -10.46
CA ARG A 44 -20.12 0.68 -9.77
C ARG A 44 -21.20 -0.22 -10.35
N SER A 45 -22.31 0.36 -10.81
CA SER A 45 -23.38 -0.37 -11.49
C SER A 45 -22.94 -1.01 -12.81
N ALA A 46 -21.93 -0.46 -13.49
CA ALA A 46 -21.36 -1.06 -14.69
C ALA A 46 -20.59 -2.36 -14.38
N MET A 47 -19.98 -2.43 -13.19
CA MET A 47 -19.28 -3.63 -12.72
C MET A 47 -20.22 -4.69 -12.17
N GLU A 48 -21.21 -4.28 -11.36
CA GLU A 48 -21.99 -5.18 -10.51
C GLU A 48 -23.34 -5.59 -11.12
N TYR A 49 -23.86 -4.83 -12.10
CA TYR A 49 -25.19 -5.07 -12.67
C TYR A 49 -25.18 -5.21 -14.19
N SER A 50 -24.97 -4.11 -14.91
CA SER A 50 -25.03 -4.08 -16.38
C SER A 50 -23.98 -3.12 -16.91
N PRO A 51 -22.96 -3.60 -17.65
CA PRO A 51 -21.93 -2.76 -18.22
C PRO A 51 -22.51 -1.59 -19.01
N ILE A 52 -23.35 -1.86 -20.02
CA ILE A 52 -23.89 -0.80 -20.88
C ILE A 52 -24.77 0.21 -20.13
N LEU A 53 -25.71 -0.25 -19.28
CA LEU A 53 -26.58 0.66 -18.54
C LEU A 53 -25.80 1.48 -17.50
N GLY A 54 -24.83 0.86 -16.82
CA GLY A 54 -23.95 1.54 -15.88
C GLY A 54 -23.04 2.56 -16.58
N ASN A 55 -22.49 2.21 -17.74
CA ASN A 55 -21.64 3.08 -18.56
C ASN A 55 -22.41 4.30 -19.08
N GLN A 56 -23.67 4.12 -19.51
CA GLN A 56 -24.55 5.22 -19.91
C GLN A 56 -24.90 6.10 -18.71
N LYS A 57 -25.24 5.48 -17.58
CA LYS A 57 -25.57 6.21 -16.35
C LYS A 57 -24.39 7.03 -15.82
N LEU A 58 -23.17 6.53 -15.96
CA LEU A 58 -21.96 7.25 -15.60
C LEU A 58 -21.86 8.60 -16.31
N LEU A 59 -22.15 8.64 -17.61
CA LEU A 59 -22.10 9.88 -18.39
C LEU A 59 -23.08 10.93 -17.86
N GLU A 60 -24.27 10.50 -17.44
CA GLU A 60 -25.25 11.39 -16.79
C GLU A 60 -24.72 11.88 -15.44
N GLN A 61 -24.16 10.98 -14.62
CA GLN A 61 -23.66 11.29 -13.28
C GLN A 61 -22.51 12.31 -13.29
N ILE A 62 -21.62 12.21 -14.27
CA ILE A 62 -20.43 13.08 -14.34
C ILE A 62 -20.60 14.27 -15.29
N ALA A 63 -21.77 14.45 -15.91
CA ALA A 63 -22.01 15.47 -16.94
C ALA A 63 -21.62 16.89 -16.48
N ALA A 64 -21.96 17.25 -15.24
CA ALA A 64 -21.63 18.56 -14.65
C ALA A 64 -20.15 18.73 -14.28
N HIS A 65 -19.35 17.66 -14.35
CA HIS A 65 -17.97 17.60 -13.85
C HIS A 65 -16.98 17.09 -14.89
N GLN A 66 -17.32 17.11 -16.19
CA GLN A 66 -16.50 16.52 -17.25
C GLN A 66 -15.09 17.12 -17.38
N GLU A 67 -14.82 18.32 -16.88
CA GLU A 67 -13.47 18.88 -16.84
C GLU A 67 -12.54 18.12 -15.88
N ARG A 68 -13.12 17.57 -14.80
CA ARG A 68 -12.42 16.86 -13.73
C ARG A 68 -12.59 15.35 -13.81
N LEU A 69 -13.77 14.86 -14.14
CA LEU A 69 -14.09 13.44 -14.17
C LEU A 69 -14.21 12.98 -15.62
N LYS A 70 -13.42 11.97 -15.99
CA LYS A 70 -13.40 11.39 -17.33
C LYS A 70 -13.90 9.95 -17.25
N PRO A 71 -14.81 9.51 -18.14
CA PRO A 71 -15.42 8.21 -18.03
C PRO A 71 -14.43 7.09 -18.37
N VAL A 72 -14.55 5.98 -17.63
CA VAL A 72 -14.01 4.67 -17.98
C VAL A 72 -15.20 3.73 -18.12
N PHE A 73 -15.29 3.06 -19.26
CA PHE A 73 -16.39 2.14 -19.51
C PHE A 73 -15.99 0.71 -19.19
N VAL A 74 -16.80 0.02 -18.39
CA VAL A 74 -16.62 -1.41 -18.13
C VAL A 74 -16.96 -2.18 -19.39
N LEU A 75 -16.09 -3.11 -19.78
CA LEU A 75 -16.25 -4.00 -20.92
C LEU A 75 -16.40 -5.45 -20.48
N THR A 76 -17.27 -6.17 -21.19
CA THR A 76 -17.40 -7.63 -21.11
C THR A 76 -17.60 -8.21 -22.50
N PRO A 77 -17.29 -9.50 -22.75
CA PRO A 77 -17.54 -10.12 -24.06
C PRO A 77 -18.99 -10.04 -24.55
N ALA A 78 -19.95 -9.87 -23.63
CA ALA A 78 -21.37 -9.73 -23.95
C ALA A 78 -21.66 -8.46 -24.78
N ASP A 79 -20.88 -7.39 -24.59
CA ASP A 79 -21.05 -6.10 -25.29
C ASP A 79 -20.97 -6.24 -26.83
N PHE A 80 -20.35 -7.30 -27.33
CA PHE A 80 -20.28 -7.58 -28.76
C PHE A 80 -21.62 -8.12 -29.32
N TYR A 81 -22.38 -8.83 -28.49
CA TYR A 81 -23.62 -9.52 -28.88
C TYR A 81 -24.87 -8.73 -28.52
N GLU A 82 -24.78 -7.79 -27.59
CA GLU A 82 -25.88 -6.92 -27.20
C GLU A 82 -26.23 -5.91 -28.31
N THR A 83 -27.52 -5.82 -28.63
CA THR A 83 -28.03 -4.92 -29.67
C THR A 83 -27.64 -3.47 -29.39
N GLY A 84 -26.82 -2.88 -30.26
CA GLY A 84 -26.42 -1.47 -30.21
C GLY A 84 -25.29 -1.13 -29.23
N THR A 85 -24.85 -2.06 -28.37
CA THR A 85 -23.79 -1.80 -27.39
C THR A 85 -22.45 -1.49 -28.07
N LEU A 86 -22.04 -2.31 -29.04
CA LEU A 86 -20.78 -2.09 -29.78
C LEU A 86 -20.78 -0.75 -30.53
N ASP A 87 -21.87 -0.39 -31.22
CA ASP A 87 -21.97 0.87 -31.95
C ASP A 87 -21.91 2.08 -31.00
N TRP A 88 -22.53 1.95 -29.82
CA TRP A 88 -22.44 2.96 -28.77
C TRP A 88 -21.00 3.11 -28.28
N LEU A 89 -20.30 2.00 -27.98
CA LEU A 89 -18.89 2.02 -27.56
C LEU A 89 -17.98 2.66 -28.62
N LYS A 90 -18.18 2.35 -29.90
CA LYS A 90 -17.45 2.97 -31.03
C LYS A 90 -17.73 4.46 -31.13
N THR A 91 -18.98 4.87 -30.94
CA THR A 91 -19.37 6.30 -30.92
C THR A 91 -18.66 7.03 -29.78
N GLN A 92 -18.63 6.45 -28.59
CA GLN A 92 -17.92 7.03 -27.45
C GLN A 92 -16.40 7.12 -27.69
N ALA A 93 -15.80 6.05 -28.23
CA ALA A 93 -14.37 6.04 -28.55
C ALA A 93 -14.00 7.10 -29.61
N ALA A 94 -14.85 7.27 -30.63
CA ALA A 94 -14.71 8.32 -31.64
C ALA A 94 -14.83 9.74 -31.05
N ALA A 95 -15.66 9.91 -30.02
CA ALA A 95 -15.80 11.17 -29.28
C ALA A 95 -14.64 11.42 -28.28
N GLY A 96 -13.66 10.51 -28.18
CA GLY A 96 -12.48 10.66 -27.33
C GLY A 96 -12.56 9.94 -25.97
N ASN A 97 -13.70 9.32 -25.64
CA ASN A 97 -13.85 8.48 -24.44
C ASN A 97 -13.26 7.10 -24.71
N ARG A 98 -11.94 6.98 -24.55
CA ARG A 98 -11.15 5.82 -25.00
C ARG A 98 -10.59 4.96 -23.87
N ALA A 99 -10.99 5.22 -22.63
CA ALA A 99 -10.59 4.43 -21.48
C ALA A 99 -11.66 3.38 -21.19
N PHE A 100 -11.22 2.13 -21.05
CA PHE A 100 -12.08 0.98 -20.78
C PHE A 100 -11.49 0.14 -19.66
N ARG A 101 -12.34 -0.58 -18.93
CA ARG A 101 -11.95 -1.44 -17.82
C ARG A 101 -12.53 -2.82 -17.98
N VAL A 102 -11.76 -3.85 -17.62
CA VAL A 102 -12.21 -5.24 -17.61
C VAL A 102 -12.05 -5.85 -16.23
N TYR A 103 -13.00 -6.70 -15.85
CA TYR A 103 -12.97 -7.46 -14.60
C TYR A 103 -13.16 -8.96 -14.86
N PRO A 104 -12.17 -9.67 -15.44
CA PRO A 104 -12.27 -11.10 -15.77
C PRO A 104 -12.84 -11.95 -14.63
N GLN A 105 -12.37 -11.76 -13.40
CA GLN A 105 -12.81 -12.52 -12.23
C GLN A 105 -14.25 -12.17 -11.79
N LYS A 106 -14.61 -10.88 -11.72
CA LYS A 106 -15.97 -10.48 -11.29
C LYS A 106 -17.02 -10.82 -12.35
N SER A 107 -16.70 -10.56 -13.61
CA SER A 107 -17.58 -10.79 -14.76
C SER A 107 -17.48 -12.21 -15.32
N ARG A 108 -16.63 -13.07 -14.73
CA ARG A 108 -16.51 -14.52 -14.98
C ARG A 108 -16.19 -14.88 -16.43
N PHE A 109 -15.22 -14.20 -17.03
CA PHE A 109 -14.74 -14.52 -18.37
C PHE A 109 -13.20 -14.51 -18.44
N PRO A 110 -12.56 -15.42 -19.20
CA PRO A 110 -11.13 -15.31 -19.53
C PRO A 110 -10.86 -14.07 -20.37
N LEU A 111 -9.80 -13.32 -20.04
CA LEU A 111 -9.51 -12.03 -20.66
C LEU A 111 -9.51 -12.08 -22.20
N ARG A 112 -8.97 -13.14 -22.83
CA ARG A 112 -8.95 -13.29 -24.30
C ARG A 112 -10.31 -13.18 -24.99
N GLN A 113 -11.41 -13.40 -24.27
CA GLN A 113 -12.75 -13.33 -24.87
C GLN A 113 -13.17 -11.92 -25.31
N ILE A 114 -12.45 -10.86 -24.89
CA ILE A 114 -12.69 -9.50 -25.37
C ILE A 114 -12.05 -9.22 -26.74
N GLU A 115 -11.33 -10.17 -27.35
CA GLU A 115 -10.60 -9.97 -28.60
C GLU A 115 -11.46 -9.35 -29.71
N ARG A 116 -12.71 -9.82 -29.86
CA ARG A 116 -13.63 -9.30 -30.88
C ARG A 116 -14.00 -7.84 -30.65
N LEU A 117 -14.10 -7.40 -29.41
CA LEU A 117 -14.30 -5.99 -29.07
C LEU A 117 -13.05 -5.18 -29.37
N LEU A 118 -11.86 -5.71 -29.04
CA LEU A 118 -10.61 -5.03 -29.35
C LEU A 118 -10.40 -4.88 -30.85
N ALA A 119 -10.77 -5.86 -31.67
CA ALA A 119 -10.69 -5.75 -33.12
C ALA A 119 -11.47 -4.53 -33.67
N GLU A 120 -12.62 -4.23 -33.08
CA GLU A 120 -13.48 -3.11 -33.47
C GLU A 120 -13.03 -1.77 -32.85
N LEU A 121 -12.44 -1.81 -31.66
CA LEU A 121 -12.02 -0.62 -30.91
C LEU A 121 -10.58 -0.20 -31.20
N ALA A 122 -9.73 -1.08 -31.72
CA ALA A 122 -8.28 -0.85 -31.91
C ALA A 122 -7.97 0.39 -32.76
N ALA A 123 -8.83 0.74 -33.72
CA ALA A 123 -8.70 1.93 -34.56
C ALA A 123 -8.71 3.24 -33.75
N TYR A 124 -9.36 3.25 -32.59
CA TYR A 124 -9.44 4.41 -31.71
C TYR A 124 -8.27 4.52 -30.73
N LYS A 125 -7.36 3.54 -30.72
CA LYS A 125 -6.21 3.45 -29.78
C LYS A 125 -6.65 3.46 -28.31
N PRO A 126 -7.48 2.50 -27.87
CA PRO A 126 -8.04 2.49 -26.54
C PRO A 126 -6.99 2.20 -25.46
N LEU A 127 -7.30 2.61 -24.23
CA LEU A 127 -6.62 2.22 -23.01
C LEU A 127 -7.49 1.18 -22.28
N ILE A 128 -7.04 -0.08 -22.27
CA ILE A 128 -7.68 -1.18 -21.57
C ILE A 128 -7.04 -1.34 -20.20
N MET A 129 -7.81 -1.07 -19.17
CA MET A 129 -7.34 -1.09 -17.80
C MET A 129 -7.77 -2.40 -17.14
N MET A 130 -6.86 -3.16 -16.53
CA MET A 130 -7.17 -4.37 -15.75
C MET A 130 -6.63 -4.27 -14.32
N ASP A 131 -7.47 -4.61 -13.35
CA ASP A 131 -7.05 -4.70 -11.95
C ASP A 131 -6.18 -5.95 -11.75
N SER A 132 -4.94 -5.76 -11.30
CA SER A 132 -3.94 -6.82 -11.23
C SER A 132 -3.78 -7.40 -9.82
N LYS A 133 -3.88 -6.58 -8.74
CA LYS A 133 -3.79 -6.98 -7.32
C LYS A 133 -2.77 -8.10 -7.01
N PHE A 134 -2.89 -8.70 -5.83
CA PHE A 134 -2.10 -9.85 -5.41
C PHE A 134 -2.50 -11.15 -6.13
N GLY A 135 -3.77 -11.27 -6.56
CA GLY A 135 -4.41 -12.53 -6.93
C GLY A 135 -4.82 -12.69 -8.40
N SER A 136 -4.33 -11.85 -9.33
CA SER A 136 -4.56 -12.10 -10.77
C SER A 136 -3.91 -13.43 -11.16
N ASN A 137 -4.69 -14.26 -11.86
CA ASN A 137 -4.27 -15.60 -12.26
C ASN A 137 -3.26 -15.50 -13.42
N GLU A 138 -2.31 -16.43 -13.51
CA GLU A 138 -1.33 -16.51 -14.61
C GLU A 138 -2.00 -16.47 -15.99
N LEU A 139 -3.20 -17.04 -16.12
CA LEU A 139 -3.96 -17.03 -17.37
C LEU A 139 -4.31 -15.62 -17.84
N ASP A 140 -4.67 -14.69 -16.94
CA ASP A 140 -5.02 -13.31 -17.33
C ASP A 140 -3.80 -12.56 -17.89
N PHE A 141 -2.60 -12.81 -17.35
CA PHE A 141 -1.35 -12.24 -17.88
C PHE A 141 -1.00 -12.80 -19.25
N ARG A 142 -1.19 -14.11 -19.47
CA ARG A 142 -0.95 -14.75 -20.78
C ARG A 142 -1.92 -14.24 -21.83
N ASP A 143 -3.19 -14.16 -21.49
CA ASP A 143 -4.22 -13.58 -22.37
C ASP A 143 -3.90 -12.11 -22.68
N MET A 144 -3.45 -11.33 -21.69
CA MET A 144 -3.03 -9.94 -21.92
C MET A 144 -1.83 -9.86 -22.85
N GLU A 145 -0.81 -10.72 -22.68
CA GLU A 145 0.34 -10.78 -23.57
C GLU A 145 -0.09 -11.03 -25.02
N GLU A 146 -0.95 -12.03 -25.24
CA GLU A 146 -1.47 -12.39 -26.56
C GLU A 146 -2.23 -11.22 -27.21
N LEU A 147 -3.18 -10.62 -26.47
CA LEU A 147 -3.96 -9.49 -26.96
C LEU A 147 -3.08 -8.27 -27.24
N ALA A 148 -2.10 -7.98 -26.38
CA ALA A 148 -1.19 -6.86 -26.55
C ALA A 148 -0.24 -7.02 -27.75
N ARG A 149 0.17 -8.26 -28.08
CA ARG A 149 0.90 -8.56 -29.32
C ARG A 149 0.02 -8.38 -30.55
N LYS A 150 -1.22 -8.86 -30.47
CA LYS A 150 -2.19 -8.84 -31.58
C LYS A 150 -2.64 -7.43 -31.93
N PHE A 151 -2.80 -6.56 -30.93
CA PHE A 151 -3.28 -5.20 -31.09
C PHE A 151 -2.25 -4.17 -30.58
N PRO A 152 -1.17 -3.89 -31.33
CA PRO A 152 -0.10 -2.99 -30.89
C PRO A 152 -0.55 -1.53 -30.72
N THR A 153 -1.70 -1.14 -31.27
CA THR A 153 -2.30 0.19 -31.09
C THR A 153 -3.15 0.31 -29.83
N VAL A 154 -3.50 -0.81 -29.19
CA VAL A 154 -4.23 -0.87 -27.93
C VAL A 154 -3.21 -0.80 -26.80
N ASN A 155 -3.45 0.08 -25.83
CA ASN A 155 -2.63 0.21 -24.63
C ASN A 155 -3.29 -0.55 -23.48
N PHE A 156 -2.50 -1.24 -22.66
CA PHE A 156 -2.98 -1.98 -21.50
C PHE A 156 -2.40 -1.37 -20.23
N LEU A 157 -3.24 -1.01 -19.27
CA LEU A 157 -2.82 -0.48 -17.98
C LEU A 157 -3.15 -1.48 -16.88
N LEU A 158 -2.11 -2.04 -16.26
CA LEU A 158 -2.20 -2.82 -15.05
C LEU A 158 -2.33 -1.85 -13.87
N THR A 159 -3.43 -1.95 -13.14
CA THR A 159 -3.69 -1.10 -11.98
C THR A 159 -3.54 -1.86 -10.68
N GLN A 160 -3.29 -1.13 -9.59
CA GLN A 160 -3.34 -1.70 -8.24
C GLN A 160 -2.39 -2.91 -8.06
N GLN A 161 -1.24 -2.91 -8.75
CA GLN A 161 -0.22 -3.95 -8.59
C GLN A 161 0.56 -3.75 -7.30
N MET A 162 0.77 -4.84 -6.57
CA MET A 162 1.63 -4.91 -5.39
C MET A 162 2.78 -5.93 -5.58
N TRP A 163 3.59 -6.19 -4.55
CA TRP A 163 4.77 -7.09 -4.65
C TRP A 163 4.43 -8.49 -5.17
N GLY A 164 3.30 -9.07 -4.74
CA GLY A 164 2.83 -10.35 -5.26
C GLY A 164 2.50 -10.29 -6.74
N GLY A 165 3.19 -11.07 -7.55
CA GLY A 165 3.02 -11.08 -9.01
C GLY A 165 3.73 -9.95 -9.75
N PHE A 166 4.47 -9.07 -9.08
CA PHE A 166 5.17 -7.95 -9.72
C PHE A 166 6.16 -8.40 -10.79
N GLY A 167 6.83 -9.55 -10.59
CA GLY A 167 7.72 -10.14 -11.61
C GLY A 167 7.04 -10.42 -12.94
N ARG A 168 5.73 -10.74 -12.93
CA ARG A 168 4.95 -10.93 -14.17
C ARG A 168 4.73 -9.61 -14.90
N VAL A 169 4.54 -8.52 -14.15
CA VAL A 169 4.45 -7.17 -14.71
C VAL A 169 5.77 -6.78 -15.37
N LEU A 170 6.89 -6.99 -14.68
CA LEU A 170 8.23 -6.72 -15.22
C LEU A 170 8.49 -7.50 -16.52
N ASP A 171 8.15 -8.79 -16.54
CA ASP A 171 8.28 -9.64 -17.73
C ASP A 171 7.39 -9.17 -18.89
N LEU A 172 6.12 -8.81 -18.64
CA LEU A 172 5.25 -8.23 -19.66
C LEU A 172 5.78 -6.91 -20.21
N MET A 173 6.25 -6.01 -19.33
CA MET A 173 6.77 -4.70 -19.72
C MET A 173 8.05 -4.82 -20.54
N TRP A 174 8.89 -5.82 -20.25
CA TRP A 174 10.07 -6.15 -21.04
C TRP A 174 9.69 -6.64 -22.44
N ARG A 175 8.66 -7.49 -22.54
CA ARG A 175 8.22 -8.09 -23.81
C ARG A 175 7.46 -7.12 -24.73
N LEU A 176 6.75 -6.15 -24.16
CA LEU A 176 5.72 -5.39 -24.86
C LEU A 176 5.76 -3.91 -24.50
N GLN A 177 5.71 -3.04 -25.51
CA GLN A 177 5.82 -1.58 -25.31
C GLN A 177 4.51 -0.91 -24.91
N ASN A 178 3.38 -1.59 -25.11
CA ASN A 178 2.03 -1.10 -24.84
C ASN A 178 1.45 -1.52 -23.48
N ILE A 179 2.30 -1.93 -22.52
CA ILE A 179 1.91 -2.30 -21.15
C ILE A 179 2.27 -1.18 -20.16
N TYR A 180 1.33 -0.67 -19.40
CA TYR A 180 1.54 0.44 -18.46
C TYR A 180 1.21 -0.02 -17.06
N LEU A 181 1.73 0.71 -16.08
CA LEU A 181 1.56 0.41 -14.67
C LEU A 181 1.14 1.68 -13.91
N ASP A 182 0.10 1.60 -13.10
CA ASP A 182 -0.20 2.69 -12.16
C ASP A 182 0.63 2.60 -10.86
N ILE A 183 0.75 3.72 -10.17
CA ILE A 183 1.53 3.82 -8.92
C ILE A 183 0.67 3.74 -7.65
N SER A 184 -0.63 3.45 -7.78
CA SER A 184 -1.62 3.55 -6.68
C SER A 184 -1.34 2.62 -5.51
N TRP A 185 -0.79 1.44 -5.80
CA TRP A 185 -0.47 0.39 -4.83
C TRP A 185 0.99 -0.09 -4.94
N LEU A 186 1.80 0.64 -5.73
CA LEU A 186 3.20 0.34 -5.99
C LEU A 186 4.09 0.77 -4.81
N HIS A 187 3.81 0.21 -3.64
CA HIS A 187 4.37 0.58 -2.35
C HIS A 187 5.79 0.05 -2.12
N MET A 188 6.33 -0.79 -2.99
CA MET A 188 7.66 -1.39 -2.78
C MET A 188 8.76 -0.35 -2.88
N ARG A 189 9.84 -0.55 -2.12
CA ARG A 189 11.02 0.33 -2.15
C ARG A 189 11.63 0.38 -3.55
N ASP A 190 11.96 1.58 -4.02
CA ASP A 190 12.62 1.86 -5.31
C ASP A 190 11.87 1.39 -6.56
N ALA A 191 10.58 1.04 -6.46
CA ALA A 191 9.84 0.49 -7.60
C ALA A 191 9.65 1.50 -8.74
N LEU A 192 9.43 2.79 -8.44
CA LEU A 192 9.31 3.83 -9.47
C LEU A 192 10.62 3.99 -10.24
N GLU A 193 11.73 3.97 -9.52
CA GLU A 193 13.08 4.03 -10.07
C GLU A 193 13.40 2.80 -10.91
N LEU A 194 13.07 1.60 -10.43
CA LEU A 194 13.23 0.37 -11.19
C LEU A 194 12.49 0.46 -12.53
N ILE A 195 11.22 0.87 -12.51
CA ILE A 195 10.44 0.97 -13.76
C ILE A 195 10.99 2.05 -14.69
N ARG A 196 11.38 3.22 -14.16
CA ARG A 196 12.02 4.27 -14.96
C ARG A 196 13.29 3.75 -15.64
N ASP A 197 14.17 3.09 -14.89
CA ASP A 197 15.49 2.71 -15.36
C ASP A 197 15.43 1.55 -16.38
N GLU A 198 14.50 0.60 -16.20
CA GLU A 198 14.37 -0.58 -17.06
C GLU A 198 13.42 -0.38 -18.27
N TYR A 199 12.35 0.41 -18.12
CA TYR A 199 11.28 0.52 -19.13
C TYR A 199 10.95 1.96 -19.55
N GLY A 200 11.45 2.95 -18.81
CA GLY A 200 11.21 4.36 -19.03
C GLY A 200 9.99 4.92 -18.27
N VAL A 201 10.13 6.16 -17.81
CA VAL A 201 9.11 6.88 -17.01
C VAL A 201 7.74 6.97 -17.68
N GLN A 202 7.70 6.95 -19.02
CA GLN A 202 6.47 7.03 -19.81
C GLN A 202 5.51 5.87 -19.56
N ARG A 203 5.99 4.78 -18.95
CA ARG A 203 5.23 3.57 -18.63
C ARG A 203 4.49 3.65 -17.28
N LEU A 204 4.75 4.68 -16.48
CA LEU A 204 4.13 4.90 -15.17
C LEU A 204 2.96 5.87 -15.25
N ILE A 205 1.85 5.52 -14.62
CA ILE A 205 0.62 6.33 -14.57
C ILE A 205 0.28 6.68 -13.12
N PHE A 206 -0.08 7.94 -12.86
CA PHE A 206 -0.57 8.32 -11.56
C PHE A 206 -1.94 7.68 -11.28
N GLY A 207 -2.04 6.98 -10.15
CA GLY A 207 -3.27 6.35 -9.68
C GLY A 207 -3.46 6.58 -8.20
N LEU A 208 -4.71 6.61 -7.76
CA LEU A 208 -5.06 6.46 -6.35
C LEU A 208 -5.61 5.05 -6.12
N GLY A 209 -5.43 4.52 -4.92
CA GLY A 209 -5.99 3.23 -4.55
C GLY A 209 -7.39 3.42 -3.96
N PHE A 210 -7.74 2.54 -3.01
CA PHE A 210 -8.92 2.76 -2.16
C PHE A 210 -8.80 4.07 -1.37
N LYS A 211 -9.91 4.58 -0.85
CA LYS A 211 -9.92 5.78 0.01
C LYS A 211 -9.00 5.63 1.23
N SER A 212 -8.79 4.40 1.70
CA SER A 212 -7.86 4.06 2.80
C SER A 212 -6.37 4.22 2.46
N HIS A 213 -6.00 4.36 1.18
CA HIS A 213 -4.62 4.68 0.78
C HIS A 213 -4.31 6.16 0.97
N TYR A 214 -5.34 7.02 1.01
CA TYR A 214 -5.21 8.47 1.07
C TYR A 214 -4.18 9.01 0.05
N GLY A 215 -3.20 9.79 0.50
CA GLY A 215 -2.14 10.41 -0.29
C GLY A 215 -0.87 9.56 -0.43
N ALA A 216 -0.89 8.25 -0.18
CA ALA A 216 0.29 7.40 -0.22
C ALA A 216 1.10 7.51 -1.54
N ALA A 217 0.41 7.39 -2.69
CA ALA A 217 1.02 7.54 -4.01
C ALA A 217 1.56 8.96 -4.28
N ILE A 218 0.97 9.99 -3.68
CA ILE A 218 1.46 11.38 -3.77
C ILE A 218 2.80 11.49 -3.07
N GLY A 219 2.92 10.94 -1.86
CA GLY A 219 4.16 10.93 -1.10
C GLY A 219 5.26 10.14 -1.79
N ALA A 220 4.96 8.93 -2.25
CA ALA A 220 5.91 8.10 -2.99
C ALA A 220 6.44 8.82 -4.24
N LEU A 221 5.57 9.48 -5.01
CA LEU A 221 6.01 10.26 -6.17
C LEU A 221 6.83 11.49 -5.76
N ALA A 222 6.40 12.23 -4.74
CA ALA A 222 7.09 13.44 -4.27
C ALA A 222 8.52 13.15 -3.79
N HIS A 223 8.72 12.04 -3.10
CA HIS A 223 9.99 11.60 -2.51
C HIS A 223 10.83 10.69 -3.41
N SER A 224 10.32 10.31 -4.58
CA SER A 224 11.10 9.57 -5.57
C SER A 224 12.31 10.38 -6.07
N SER A 225 13.31 9.66 -6.56
CA SER A 225 14.51 10.23 -7.23
C SER A 225 14.24 10.69 -8.67
N LEU A 226 12.99 10.58 -9.14
CA LEU A 226 12.58 11.12 -10.44
C LEU A 226 12.88 12.64 -10.50
N SER A 227 13.35 13.12 -11.65
CA SER A 227 13.46 14.54 -11.92
C SER A 227 12.09 15.23 -11.90
N LYS A 228 12.08 16.57 -11.80
CA LYS A 228 10.82 17.33 -11.80
C LYS A 228 9.95 17.03 -13.03
N ALA A 229 10.56 16.97 -14.22
CA ALA A 229 9.86 16.67 -15.47
C ALA A 229 9.30 15.25 -15.50
N GLU A 230 10.05 14.27 -14.96
CA GLU A 230 9.58 12.89 -14.81
C GLU A 230 8.42 12.79 -13.83
N LYS A 231 8.47 13.49 -12.69
CA LYS A 231 7.35 13.53 -11.74
C LYS A 231 6.10 14.13 -12.37
N GLU A 232 6.23 15.22 -13.15
CA GLU A 232 5.12 15.82 -13.90
C GLU A 232 4.56 14.86 -14.97
N ALA A 233 5.44 14.12 -15.66
CA ALA A 233 5.04 13.10 -16.63
C ALA A 233 4.22 11.99 -15.95
N VAL A 234 4.65 11.44 -14.81
CA VAL A 234 3.88 10.43 -14.07
C VAL A 234 2.58 11.03 -13.54
N ALA A 235 2.64 12.20 -12.91
CA ALA A 235 1.50 12.84 -12.23
C ALA A 235 0.32 13.14 -13.16
N HIS A 236 0.56 13.48 -14.42
CA HIS A 236 -0.50 13.73 -15.38
C HIS A 236 -0.11 13.50 -16.86
N GLY A 237 1.12 13.85 -17.25
CA GLY A 237 1.50 13.95 -18.67
C GLY A 237 1.43 12.65 -19.46
N ASN A 238 1.75 11.51 -18.83
CA ASN A 238 1.69 10.19 -19.45
C ASN A 238 0.25 9.80 -19.80
N LEU A 239 -0.66 9.97 -18.85
CA LEU A 239 -2.08 9.66 -19.05
C LEU A 239 -2.74 10.58 -20.06
N GLU A 240 -2.39 11.88 -20.03
CA GLU A 240 -2.82 12.86 -21.04
C GLU A 240 -2.42 12.45 -22.45
N ARG A 241 -1.15 12.04 -22.65
CA ARG A 241 -0.66 11.56 -23.95
C ARG A 241 -1.37 10.28 -24.39
N LEU A 242 -1.55 9.32 -23.49
CA LEU A 242 -2.23 8.06 -23.79
C LEU A 242 -3.67 8.29 -24.27
N LEU A 243 -4.38 9.19 -23.62
CA LEU A 243 -5.78 9.49 -23.93
C LEU A 243 -5.95 10.61 -24.96
N GLY A 244 -4.86 11.19 -25.48
CA GLY A 244 -4.88 12.35 -26.37
C GLY A 244 -5.66 13.55 -25.79
N ILE A 245 -5.56 13.75 -24.48
CA ILE A 245 -6.22 14.83 -23.75
C ILE A 245 -5.23 15.97 -23.58
N ALA A 246 -5.66 17.20 -23.85
CA ALA A 246 -4.83 18.38 -23.65
C ALA A 246 -4.43 18.54 -22.15
N PRO A 247 -3.18 18.94 -21.87
CA PRO A 247 -2.77 19.31 -20.52
C PRO A 247 -3.63 20.44 -19.97
N LEU A 248 -3.93 20.39 -18.67
CA LEU A 248 -4.63 21.49 -18.02
C LEU A 248 -3.77 22.76 -18.02
N PRO A 249 -4.31 23.93 -18.38
CA PRO A 249 -3.58 25.19 -18.28
C PRO A 249 -3.33 25.56 -16.82
N ASN A 250 -4.33 25.34 -15.94
CA ASN A 250 -4.30 25.69 -14.53
C ASN A 250 -4.75 24.51 -13.65
N LYS A 251 -4.42 24.57 -12.36
CA LYS A 251 -4.92 23.62 -11.35
C LYS A 251 -6.44 23.78 -11.22
N LEU A 252 -7.18 22.67 -11.11
CA LEU A 252 -8.64 22.67 -10.94
C LEU A 252 -9.05 22.37 -9.50
N ALA A 253 -8.28 21.55 -8.78
CA ALA A 253 -8.57 21.23 -7.38
C ALA A 253 -8.39 22.49 -6.50
N PRO A 254 -9.40 22.90 -5.72
CA PRO A 254 -9.30 23.99 -4.78
C PRO A 254 -8.36 23.63 -3.62
N GLU A 255 -7.90 24.65 -2.87
CA GLU A 255 -7.19 24.41 -1.62
C GLU A 255 -8.20 24.09 -0.52
N HIS A 256 -8.15 22.85 -0.01
CA HIS A 256 -9.03 22.39 1.05
C HIS A 256 -8.66 23.05 2.39
N SER A 257 -9.64 23.60 3.12
CA SER A 257 -9.45 24.38 4.35
C SER A 257 -8.66 23.63 5.44
N LEU A 258 -8.89 22.33 5.58
CA LEU A 258 -8.15 21.48 6.54
C LEU A 258 -6.62 21.55 6.37
N LEU A 259 -6.10 21.89 5.18
CA LEU A 259 -4.65 21.98 4.94
C LEU A 259 -3.97 23.06 5.77
N GLU A 260 -4.70 24.07 6.26
CA GLU A 260 -4.18 25.06 7.21
C GLU A 260 -3.74 24.42 8.54
N GLN A 261 -4.39 23.32 8.92
CA GLN A 261 -4.09 22.54 10.12
C GLN A 261 -3.19 21.34 9.83
N LYS A 262 -2.62 21.28 8.61
CA LYS A 262 -1.77 20.16 8.16
C LYS A 262 -0.42 20.59 7.57
N PRO A 263 0.42 21.36 8.30
CA PRO A 263 1.72 21.82 7.81
C PRO A 263 2.70 20.68 7.46
N LEU A 264 2.71 19.57 8.21
CA LEU A 264 3.54 18.41 7.92
C LEU A 264 3.10 17.75 6.61
N TRP A 265 1.80 17.49 6.41
CA TRP A 265 1.33 16.94 5.14
C TRP A 265 1.61 17.88 3.97
N LYS A 266 1.40 19.19 4.14
CA LYS A 266 1.64 20.19 3.10
C LYS A 266 3.11 20.23 2.67
N SER A 267 4.04 20.11 3.63
CA SER A 267 5.48 19.98 3.37
C SER A 267 5.82 18.63 2.73
N PHE A 268 5.35 17.53 3.32
CA PHE A 268 5.72 16.17 2.93
C PHE A 268 5.27 15.83 1.51
N ARG A 269 4.04 16.21 1.12
CA ARG A 269 3.53 16.01 -0.26
C ARG A 269 4.27 16.83 -1.32
N ALA A 270 5.08 17.80 -0.89
CA ALA A 270 5.94 18.60 -1.76
C ALA A 270 7.40 18.08 -1.80
N GLY A 271 7.70 16.97 -1.12
CA GLY A 271 9.05 16.40 -1.00
C GLY A 271 9.85 16.95 0.18
N GLY A 272 9.22 17.67 1.11
CA GLY A 272 9.83 18.05 2.38
C GLY A 272 9.96 16.85 3.32
N ARG A 273 11.00 16.85 4.16
CA ARG A 273 11.20 15.86 5.22
C ARG A 273 10.36 16.19 6.45
N LEU A 274 10.20 15.22 7.36
CA LEU A 274 9.66 15.48 8.69
C LEU A 274 10.67 16.29 9.51
N GLU A 275 10.20 17.38 10.13
CA GLU A 275 11.00 18.29 10.96
C GLU A 275 10.16 18.78 12.15
N GLY A 276 10.82 19.08 13.27
CA GLY A 276 10.16 19.66 14.44
C GLY A 276 9.25 18.73 15.21
N VAL A 277 9.24 17.43 14.88
CA VAL A 277 8.46 16.39 15.55
C VAL A 277 9.32 15.18 15.82
N GLN A 278 9.06 14.47 16.92
CA GLN A 278 9.74 13.22 17.23
C GLN A 278 9.20 12.10 16.33
N THR A 279 10.10 11.35 15.70
CA THR A 279 9.73 10.28 14.77
C THR A 279 10.42 8.96 15.12
N TYR A 280 9.65 7.87 15.09
CA TYR A 280 10.11 6.53 15.38
C TYR A 280 9.38 5.53 14.50
N ASP A 281 10.11 4.88 13.61
CA ASP A 281 9.59 3.80 12.78
C ASP A 281 9.74 2.46 13.51
N ALA A 282 8.62 1.95 14.04
CA ALA A 282 8.60 0.77 14.91
C ALA A 282 8.48 -0.56 14.15
N HIS A 283 8.55 -0.56 12.82
CA HIS A 283 8.46 -1.78 12.01
C HIS A 283 9.25 -1.62 10.71
N SER A 284 10.37 -2.33 10.59
CA SER A 284 11.20 -2.35 9.39
C SER A 284 12.03 -3.63 9.37
N HIS A 285 12.69 -3.92 8.25
CA HIS A 285 13.50 -5.12 8.08
C HIS A 285 14.78 -4.83 7.33
N ASP A 286 15.77 -5.69 7.50
CA ASP A 286 17.10 -5.54 6.93
C ASP A 286 17.33 -6.25 5.59
N GLY A 287 16.37 -7.04 5.09
CA GLY A 287 16.52 -7.81 3.85
C GLY A 287 17.58 -8.94 3.95
N PRO A 288 17.90 -9.66 2.84
CA PRO A 288 17.31 -9.56 1.51
C PRO A 288 16.04 -10.43 1.35
N TYR A 289 15.21 -10.07 0.36
CA TYR A 289 13.96 -10.77 0.07
C TYR A 289 13.96 -11.50 -1.28
N THR A 290 13.95 -12.83 -1.29
CA THR A 290 13.60 -13.66 -2.45
C THR A 290 12.18 -14.19 -2.34
N ARG A 291 11.19 -13.29 -2.31
CA ARG A 291 9.76 -13.62 -2.19
C ARG A 291 8.84 -12.68 -2.98
N GLY A 292 9.31 -12.12 -4.10
CA GLY A 292 8.49 -11.23 -4.95
C GLY A 292 8.82 -9.74 -4.82
N TRP A 293 9.70 -9.35 -3.90
CA TRP A 293 10.31 -8.02 -3.89
C TRP A 293 11.50 -7.95 -4.85
N PHE A 294 11.62 -6.85 -5.58
CA PHE A 294 12.67 -6.63 -6.57
C PHE A 294 13.57 -5.48 -6.12
N LEU A 295 14.66 -5.84 -5.45
CA LEU A 295 15.59 -4.91 -4.81
C LEU A 295 16.94 -4.93 -5.52
N ARG A 296 17.42 -3.76 -5.95
CA ARG A 296 18.61 -3.65 -6.82
C ARG A 296 19.94 -3.59 -6.08
N ASP A 297 19.94 -3.41 -4.77
CA ASP A 297 21.15 -3.39 -3.93
C ASP A 297 21.60 -4.76 -3.45
N LEU A 298 20.78 -5.81 -3.61
CA LEU A 298 21.09 -7.12 -3.03
C LEU A 298 22.39 -7.72 -3.59
N GLY A 299 22.75 -7.37 -4.83
CA GLY A 299 24.00 -7.81 -5.46
C GLY A 299 25.26 -7.10 -4.95
N VAL A 300 25.15 -6.10 -4.08
CA VAL A 300 26.30 -5.36 -3.55
C VAL A 300 26.38 -5.55 -2.03
N PRO A 301 27.27 -6.43 -1.54
CA PRO A 301 27.40 -6.72 -0.11
C PRO A 301 27.55 -5.45 0.74
N GLY A 302 26.79 -5.38 1.83
CA GLY A 302 26.85 -4.29 2.82
C GLY A 302 26.18 -2.97 2.42
N LYS A 303 25.70 -2.82 1.17
CA LYS A 303 25.03 -1.59 0.71
C LYS A 303 23.55 -1.52 1.00
N HIS A 304 22.87 -2.65 1.19
CA HIS A 304 21.43 -2.67 1.35
C HIS A 304 20.95 -1.88 2.59
N LEU A 305 21.57 -2.14 3.74
CA LEU A 305 21.28 -1.39 4.97
C LEU A 305 21.58 0.11 4.81
N ASP A 306 22.68 0.48 4.11
CA ASP A 306 23.00 1.89 3.85
C ASP A 306 21.87 2.57 3.06
N ARG A 307 21.37 1.91 2.01
CA ARG A 307 20.27 2.45 1.21
C ARG A 307 19.00 2.63 2.03
N ILE A 308 18.65 1.68 2.90
CA ILE A 308 17.52 1.86 3.82
C ILE A 308 17.72 3.11 4.67
N MET A 309 18.89 3.23 5.31
CA MET A 309 19.16 4.35 6.21
C MET A 309 19.19 5.70 5.48
N GLU A 310 19.60 5.75 4.21
CA GLU A 310 19.45 6.95 3.37
C GLU A 310 17.98 7.35 3.19
N HIS A 311 17.06 6.40 3.03
CA HIS A 311 15.62 6.72 2.97
C HIS A 311 15.08 7.23 4.32
N VAL A 312 15.50 6.59 5.41
CA VAL A 312 15.16 7.01 6.79
C VAL A 312 15.59 8.46 7.02
N ASP A 313 16.82 8.81 6.62
CA ASP A 313 17.35 10.17 6.72
C ASP A 313 16.59 11.16 5.84
N LYS A 314 16.32 10.81 4.59
CA LYS A 314 15.60 11.68 3.62
C LYS A 314 14.17 11.99 4.05
N ASN A 315 13.49 11.04 4.69
CA ASN A 315 12.15 11.26 5.21
C ASN A 315 12.12 12.01 6.55
N GLY A 316 13.27 12.17 7.21
CA GLY A 316 13.36 12.81 8.52
C GLY A 316 12.90 11.93 9.67
N VAL A 317 13.10 10.61 9.57
CA VAL A 317 12.84 9.66 10.65
C VAL A 317 14.05 9.60 11.60
N ASP A 318 13.84 9.84 12.90
CA ASP A 318 14.90 9.95 13.90
C ASP A 318 15.44 8.59 14.32
N GLN A 319 14.54 7.64 14.60
CA GLN A 319 14.87 6.29 15.04
C GLN A 319 14.06 5.23 14.31
N ILE A 320 14.64 4.04 14.16
CA ILE A 320 14.02 2.91 13.47
C ILE A 320 14.32 1.59 14.20
N VAL A 321 13.33 0.70 14.24
CA VAL A 321 13.50 -0.67 14.73
C VAL A 321 13.42 -1.62 13.55
N MET A 322 14.45 -2.44 13.39
CA MET A 322 14.55 -3.39 12.30
C MET A 322 14.57 -4.84 12.79
N ILE A 323 14.15 -5.70 11.88
CA ILE A 323 14.04 -7.13 12.07
C ILE A 323 15.03 -7.80 11.12
N SER A 324 15.75 -8.80 11.64
CA SER A 324 16.64 -9.65 10.83
C SER A 324 15.81 -10.64 9.99
N GLU A 325 15.87 -10.50 8.68
CA GLU A 325 15.25 -11.44 7.73
C GLU A 325 15.90 -12.82 7.80
N ARG A 326 17.22 -12.87 8.00
CA ARG A 326 17.92 -14.12 8.24
C ARG A 326 17.37 -14.81 9.49
N ALA A 327 17.05 -14.07 10.56
CA ALA A 327 16.50 -14.67 11.77
C ALA A 327 15.04 -15.12 11.59
N LEU A 328 14.26 -14.45 10.74
CA LEU A 328 12.89 -14.84 10.42
C LEU A 328 12.81 -16.14 9.59
N PHE A 329 13.76 -16.36 8.68
CA PHE A 329 13.65 -17.39 7.64
C PHE A 329 14.86 -18.31 7.49
N GLY A 330 15.83 -18.20 8.38
CA GLY A 330 17.02 -19.03 8.43
C GLY A 330 17.38 -19.40 9.86
N ASP A 331 18.67 -19.39 10.17
CA ASP A 331 19.17 -19.61 11.53
C ASP A 331 18.83 -18.39 12.41
N LEU A 332 17.99 -18.62 13.41
CA LEU A 332 17.46 -17.58 14.29
C LEU A 332 18.55 -16.89 15.11
N VAL A 333 19.38 -17.67 15.82
CA VAL A 333 20.37 -17.10 16.75
C VAL A 333 21.47 -16.41 15.98
N ALA A 334 22.00 -17.08 14.95
CA ALA A 334 23.03 -16.47 14.10
C ALA A 334 22.50 -15.25 13.34
N GLY A 335 21.23 -15.28 12.89
CA GLY A 335 20.59 -14.17 12.20
C GLY A 335 20.43 -12.93 13.07
N ASN A 336 19.99 -13.08 14.33
CA ASN A 336 19.89 -11.97 15.28
C ASN A 336 21.28 -11.39 15.60
N LEU A 337 22.26 -12.24 15.93
CA LEU A 337 23.61 -11.80 16.31
C LEU A 337 24.36 -11.14 15.15
N GLU A 338 24.22 -11.67 13.93
CA GLU A 338 24.78 -11.05 12.75
C GLU A 338 24.15 -9.68 12.49
N PHE A 339 22.83 -9.56 12.64
CA PHE A 339 22.15 -8.29 12.44
C PHE A 339 22.64 -7.20 13.39
N GLU A 340 22.74 -7.50 14.70
CA GLU A 340 23.32 -6.58 15.68
C GLU A 340 24.73 -6.11 15.25
N ARG A 341 25.57 -7.04 14.77
CA ARG A 341 26.93 -6.73 14.33
C ARG A 341 26.96 -5.78 13.13
N ILE A 342 26.15 -6.02 12.08
CA ILE A 342 26.15 -5.16 10.89
C ILE A 342 25.45 -3.81 11.13
N ALA A 343 24.50 -3.79 12.06
CA ALA A 343 23.77 -2.61 12.51
C ALA A 343 24.62 -1.64 13.36
N GLN A 344 25.77 -2.10 13.87
CA GLN A 344 26.58 -1.34 14.83
C GLN A 344 26.96 0.07 14.37
N LYS A 345 27.16 0.28 13.07
CA LYS A 345 27.46 1.61 12.48
C LYS A 345 26.31 2.62 12.61
N TYR A 346 25.09 2.16 12.86
CA TYR A 346 23.88 2.99 13.01
C TYR A 346 23.35 2.99 14.45
N ARG A 347 24.14 2.50 15.42
CA ARG A 347 23.73 2.42 16.82
C ARG A 347 23.24 3.77 17.36
N GLY A 348 22.12 3.75 18.09
CA GLY A 348 21.45 4.94 18.64
C GLY A 348 20.39 5.54 17.71
N LYS A 349 20.50 5.29 16.39
CA LYS A 349 19.44 5.56 15.42
C LYS A 349 18.68 4.28 15.03
N LEU A 350 19.38 3.17 14.95
CA LEU A 350 18.83 1.87 14.58
C LEU A 350 18.89 0.91 15.77
N HIS A 351 17.76 0.25 16.01
CA HIS A 351 17.55 -0.75 17.04
C HIS A 351 17.04 -2.05 16.44
N GLY A 352 17.18 -3.16 17.17
CA GLY A 352 16.69 -4.47 16.74
C GLY A 352 15.43 -4.92 17.50
N TYR A 353 14.55 -5.64 16.81
CA TYR A 353 13.74 -6.65 17.50
C TYR A 353 14.46 -7.99 17.48
N PHE A 354 14.52 -8.66 18.62
CA PHE A 354 15.00 -10.04 18.67
C PHE A 354 13.91 -10.91 18.05
N VAL A 355 14.21 -11.59 16.96
CA VAL A 355 13.26 -12.56 16.38
C VAL A 355 13.17 -13.76 17.30
N PHE A 356 11.96 -14.12 17.70
CA PHE A 356 11.69 -15.32 18.49
C PHE A 356 10.84 -16.30 17.67
N ASN A 357 11.38 -17.48 17.38
CA ASN A 357 10.70 -18.55 16.65
C ASN A 357 10.66 -19.80 17.53
N PRO A 358 9.48 -20.34 17.85
CA PRO A 358 9.34 -21.45 18.79
C PRO A 358 9.95 -22.77 18.30
N TYR A 359 10.28 -22.88 17.00
CA TYR A 359 11.05 -24.03 16.50
C TYR A 359 12.48 -24.09 17.02
N PHE A 360 13.03 -22.96 17.48
CA PHE A 360 14.36 -22.85 18.07
C PHE A 360 14.31 -22.71 19.60
N LYS A 361 13.19 -23.08 20.24
CA LYS A 361 12.99 -22.89 21.69
C LYS A 361 14.07 -23.57 22.55
N GLU A 362 14.69 -24.63 22.06
CA GLU A 362 15.79 -25.33 22.78
C GLU A 362 17.12 -24.56 22.67
N ASP A 363 17.29 -23.72 21.65
CA ASP A 363 18.46 -22.88 21.43
C ASP A 363 18.34 -21.50 22.11
N ILE A 364 17.13 -21.13 22.54
CA ILE A 364 16.83 -19.85 23.19
C ILE A 364 16.63 -20.06 24.68
N THR A 365 17.57 -19.54 25.48
CA THR A 365 17.50 -19.56 26.94
C THR A 365 17.33 -18.16 27.50
N GLU A 366 16.83 -18.02 28.73
CA GLU A 366 16.77 -16.73 29.42
C GLU A 366 18.16 -16.06 29.51
N ALA A 367 19.22 -16.85 29.72
CA ALA A 367 20.61 -16.34 29.76
C ALA A 367 21.06 -15.74 28.41
N LEU A 368 20.69 -16.37 27.28
CA LEU A 368 20.96 -15.82 25.95
C LEU A 368 20.19 -14.51 25.73
N LEU A 369 18.93 -14.46 26.16
CA LEU A 369 18.13 -13.24 26.09
C LEU A 369 18.77 -12.14 26.94
N ASP A 370 19.15 -12.41 28.19
CA ASP A 370 19.84 -11.45 29.05
C ASP A 370 21.14 -10.92 28.42
N GLU A 371 21.94 -11.81 27.81
CA GLU A 371 23.14 -11.41 27.08
C GLU A 371 22.82 -10.45 25.92
N CYS A 372 21.82 -10.77 25.10
CA CYS A 372 21.45 -9.96 23.94
C CYS A 372 20.82 -8.61 24.35
N PHE A 373 19.89 -8.62 25.30
CA PHE A 373 19.17 -7.43 25.75
C PHE A 373 20.06 -6.48 26.58
N SER A 374 21.00 -7.00 27.39
CA SER A 374 21.92 -6.18 28.19
C SER A 374 22.85 -5.30 27.35
N ARG A 375 23.11 -5.66 26.08
CA ARG A 375 23.87 -4.82 25.14
C ARG A 375 23.10 -3.56 24.76
N GLY A 376 21.77 -3.54 24.89
CA GLY A 376 20.91 -2.39 24.61
C GLY A 376 20.60 -2.17 23.12
N PHE A 377 20.96 -3.11 22.24
CA PHE A 377 20.59 -3.06 20.82
C PHE A 377 19.15 -3.53 20.60
N PHE A 378 18.81 -4.69 21.16
CA PHE A 378 17.47 -5.24 21.09
C PHE A 378 16.54 -4.52 22.08
N ILE A 379 15.38 -4.11 21.58
CA ILE A 379 14.42 -3.32 22.36
C ILE A 379 13.09 -4.04 22.59
N GLY A 380 12.90 -5.21 21.98
CA GLY A 380 11.72 -6.05 22.11
C GLY A 380 11.83 -7.30 21.24
N PHE A 381 10.70 -7.96 21.02
CA PHE A 381 10.61 -9.17 20.19
C PHE A 381 9.86 -8.96 18.87
N LYS A 382 10.17 -9.80 17.87
CA LYS A 382 9.37 -9.96 16.64
C LYS A 382 8.98 -11.42 16.46
N VAL A 383 7.73 -11.64 16.06
CA VAL A 383 7.18 -12.96 15.71
C VAL A 383 6.44 -12.95 14.37
N LEU A 384 6.46 -14.08 13.65
CA LEU A 384 5.88 -14.23 12.31
C LEU A 384 5.08 -15.55 12.16
N PRO A 385 3.97 -15.72 12.92
CA PRO A 385 3.36 -17.04 13.12
C PRO A 385 2.79 -17.68 11.85
N SER A 386 2.09 -16.93 10.99
CA SER A 386 1.48 -17.46 9.76
C SER A 386 2.49 -18.05 8.77
N TYR A 387 3.70 -17.48 8.71
CA TYR A 387 4.75 -17.96 7.82
C TYR A 387 5.40 -19.24 8.36
N TRP A 388 5.45 -19.39 9.68
CA TRP A 388 5.95 -20.60 10.33
C TRP A 388 4.88 -21.67 10.52
N GLN A 389 3.60 -21.35 10.24
CA GLN A 389 2.45 -22.22 10.48
C GLN A 389 2.32 -22.67 11.95
N VAL A 390 2.65 -21.76 12.87
CA VAL A 390 2.49 -21.95 14.31
C VAL A 390 1.47 -20.93 14.81
N LYS A 391 0.52 -21.34 15.66
CA LYS A 391 -0.41 -20.39 16.26
C LYS A 391 0.29 -19.51 17.27
N ILE A 392 -0.06 -18.23 17.33
CA ILE A 392 0.58 -17.31 18.26
C ILE A 392 0.38 -17.67 19.75
N ASN A 393 -0.69 -18.37 20.09
CA ASN A 393 -0.94 -18.85 21.44
C ASN A 393 -0.35 -20.24 21.73
N ASP A 394 0.54 -20.75 20.87
CA ASP A 394 1.26 -22.00 21.12
C ASP A 394 2.15 -21.90 22.37
N PRO A 395 2.21 -22.93 23.23
CA PRO A 395 3.07 -22.94 24.43
C PRO A 395 4.55 -22.70 24.16
N GLY A 396 5.04 -22.94 22.94
CA GLY A 396 6.43 -22.66 22.53
C GLY A 396 6.82 -21.18 22.64
N PHE A 397 5.85 -20.26 22.71
CA PHE A 397 6.10 -18.83 22.93
C PHE A 397 6.18 -18.42 24.42
N THR A 398 5.93 -19.34 25.36
CA THR A 398 5.81 -19.00 26.80
C THR A 398 7.04 -18.27 27.35
N LEU A 399 8.26 -18.72 27.02
CA LEU A 399 9.49 -18.05 27.45
C LEU A 399 9.53 -16.58 27.02
N MET A 400 9.16 -16.30 25.77
CA MET A 400 9.12 -14.93 25.26
C MET A 400 8.09 -14.08 26.00
N TRP A 401 6.89 -14.62 26.27
CA TRP A 401 5.84 -13.91 26.99
C TRP A 401 6.26 -13.56 28.41
N GLU A 402 6.81 -14.52 29.15
CA GLU A 402 7.27 -14.32 30.52
C GLU A 402 8.45 -13.33 30.58
N TYR A 403 9.38 -13.42 29.64
CA TYR A 403 10.50 -12.49 29.53
C TYR A 403 10.03 -11.07 29.23
N ALA A 404 9.13 -10.91 28.25
CA ALA A 404 8.57 -9.60 27.90
C ALA A 404 7.72 -9.00 29.02
N GLU A 405 7.00 -9.83 29.78
CA GLU A 405 6.27 -9.41 30.97
C GLU A 405 7.21 -8.89 32.05
N LYS A 406 8.25 -9.67 32.38
CA LYS A 406 9.26 -9.33 33.40
C LYS A 406 9.97 -8.00 33.10
N HIS A 407 10.30 -7.77 31.83
CA HIS A 407 11.09 -6.63 31.35
C HIS A 407 10.26 -5.52 30.69
N HIS A 408 8.93 -5.65 30.68
CA HIS A 408 7.98 -4.70 30.08
C HIS A 408 8.28 -4.41 28.60
N LEU A 409 8.66 -5.45 27.85
CA LEU A 409 9.15 -5.31 26.47
C LEU A 409 8.00 -5.22 25.46
N PRO A 410 8.17 -4.44 24.38
CA PRO A 410 7.32 -4.53 23.22
C PRO A 410 7.53 -5.84 22.46
N ILE A 411 6.43 -6.33 21.89
CA ILE A 411 6.39 -7.49 21.01
C ILE A 411 5.67 -7.05 19.75
N LEU A 412 6.43 -6.89 18.67
CA LEU A 412 5.88 -6.67 17.36
C LEU A 412 5.40 -8.01 16.80
N GLN A 413 4.10 -8.19 16.74
CA GLN A 413 3.47 -9.39 16.23
C GLN A 413 2.96 -9.14 14.82
N HIS A 414 3.37 -9.96 13.85
CA HIS A 414 2.67 -9.98 12.57
C HIS A 414 1.22 -10.42 12.78
N THR A 415 0.24 -9.63 12.33
CA THR A 415 -1.20 -9.96 12.40
C THR A 415 -1.85 -9.90 11.03
N TRP A 416 -2.71 -10.87 10.74
CA TRP A 416 -3.59 -10.92 9.57
C TRP A 416 -4.95 -11.49 9.97
N ASN A 417 -5.89 -11.64 9.02
CA ASN A 417 -7.16 -12.32 9.25
C ASN A 417 -7.06 -13.83 8.95
N ASP A 418 -6.20 -14.54 9.67
CA ASP A 418 -5.96 -15.99 9.44
C ASP A 418 -5.89 -16.84 10.73
N PHE A 419 -5.80 -18.15 10.56
CA PHE A 419 -5.85 -19.15 11.64
C PHE A 419 -4.67 -19.11 12.65
N TYR A 420 -3.54 -18.52 12.26
CA TYR A 420 -2.31 -18.53 13.04
C TYR A 420 -2.12 -17.26 13.86
N ASN A 421 -2.54 -16.09 13.35
CA ASN A 421 -2.22 -14.80 13.94
C ASN A 421 -3.36 -13.74 13.91
N ALA A 422 -4.62 -14.15 13.71
CA ALA A 422 -5.76 -13.28 13.93
C ALA A 422 -5.69 -12.57 15.29
N PRO A 423 -5.97 -11.25 15.39
CA PRO A 423 -5.75 -10.51 16.62
C PRO A 423 -6.43 -11.12 17.85
N LEU A 424 -7.67 -11.60 17.74
CA LEU A 424 -8.38 -12.14 18.91
C LEU A 424 -7.78 -13.43 19.49
N ILE A 425 -6.90 -14.14 18.76
CA ILE A 425 -6.15 -15.29 19.29
C ILE A 425 -5.29 -14.87 20.50
N LEU A 426 -4.89 -13.61 20.59
CA LEU A 426 -4.14 -13.07 21.72
C LEU A 426 -4.97 -12.77 22.96
N SER A 427 -6.31 -12.89 22.93
CA SER A 427 -7.18 -12.48 24.04
C SER A 427 -6.72 -13.00 25.41
N ASP A 428 -6.34 -14.28 25.48
CA ASP A 428 -5.91 -14.91 26.74
C ASP A 428 -4.47 -14.51 27.12
N VAL A 429 -3.62 -14.27 26.12
CA VAL A 429 -2.20 -13.91 26.30
C VAL A 429 -2.09 -12.46 26.77
N ALA A 430 -2.77 -11.53 26.09
CA ALA A 430 -2.74 -10.11 26.41
C ALA A 430 -3.20 -9.80 27.85
N GLY A 431 -4.23 -10.51 28.32
CA GLY A 431 -4.71 -10.40 29.71
C GLY A 431 -3.80 -11.05 30.75
N ARG A 432 -3.04 -12.09 30.38
CA ARG A 432 -2.11 -12.79 31.28
C ARG A 432 -0.80 -12.01 31.49
N TYR A 433 -0.37 -11.27 30.48
CA TYR A 433 0.89 -10.52 30.48
C TYR A 433 0.64 -9.02 30.32
N PRO A 434 0.06 -8.34 31.34
CA PRO A 434 -0.38 -6.95 31.23
C PRO A 434 0.77 -5.93 31.12
N ASN A 435 2.01 -6.30 31.47
CA ASN A 435 3.17 -5.41 31.38
C ASN A 435 3.89 -5.53 30.03
N ALA A 436 3.84 -6.69 29.36
CA ALA A 436 4.27 -6.83 27.97
C ALA A 436 3.43 -5.92 27.03
N LYS A 437 4.06 -5.27 26.04
CA LYS A 437 3.36 -4.38 25.10
C LYS A 437 3.15 -5.06 23.75
N PHE A 438 1.92 -5.43 23.43
CA PHE A 438 1.59 -6.12 22.18
C PHE A 438 1.35 -5.10 21.07
N ILE A 439 2.21 -5.11 20.06
CA ILE A 439 2.11 -4.25 18.90
C ILE A 439 1.64 -5.10 17.72
N LEU A 440 0.40 -4.87 17.29
CA LEU A 440 -0.25 -5.62 16.21
C LEU A 440 0.23 -5.08 14.86
N GLY A 441 1.26 -5.70 14.30
CA GLY A 441 1.84 -5.41 12.99
C GLY A 441 0.81 -5.58 11.89
N HIS A 442 0.67 -4.57 11.02
CA HIS A 442 -0.41 -4.43 10.03
C HIS A 442 -1.84 -4.38 10.62
N SER A 443 -1.97 -4.41 11.95
CA SER A 443 -3.22 -4.24 12.69
C SER A 443 -4.39 -5.07 12.14
N GLY A 444 -4.14 -6.38 11.99
CA GLY A 444 -5.10 -7.37 11.51
C GLY A 444 -5.22 -7.46 9.98
N GLY A 445 -4.48 -6.65 9.21
CA GLY A 445 -4.50 -6.70 7.75
C GLY A 445 -5.81 -6.20 7.17
N GLU A 446 -6.67 -7.12 6.76
CA GLU A 446 -7.97 -6.85 6.13
C GLU A 446 -9.03 -6.30 7.13
N ALA A 447 -10.22 -5.94 6.63
CA ALA A 447 -11.25 -5.28 7.42
C ALA A 447 -11.73 -6.09 8.65
N ALA A 448 -11.89 -7.41 8.50
CA ALA A 448 -12.31 -8.27 9.62
C ALA A 448 -11.22 -8.35 10.71
N GLY A 449 -9.96 -8.58 10.33
CA GLY A 449 -8.86 -8.55 11.27
C GLY A 449 -8.66 -7.17 11.91
N ARG A 450 -8.92 -6.07 11.18
CA ARG A 450 -8.89 -4.71 11.75
C ARG A 450 -9.91 -4.54 12.88
N LEU A 451 -11.12 -5.05 12.71
CA LEU A 451 -12.16 -5.01 13.74
C LEU A 451 -11.76 -5.83 14.97
N GLU A 452 -11.16 -7.00 14.77
CA GLU A 452 -10.60 -7.81 15.85
C GLU A 452 -9.46 -7.09 16.60
N ALA A 453 -8.58 -6.39 15.88
CA ALA A 453 -7.50 -5.61 16.48
C ALA A 453 -8.05 -4.46 17.36
N GLU A 454 -9.10 -3.77 16.88
CA GLU A 454 -9.79 -2.74 17.66
C GLU A 454 -10.45 -3.31 18.91
N GLU A 455 -11.15 -4.44 18.79
CA GLU A 455 -11.76 -5.11 19.94
C GLU A 455 -10.70 -5.48 20.98
N LEU A 456 -9.58 -6.06 20.56
CA LEU A 456 -8.50 -6.44 21.46
C LEU A 456 -7.90 -5.21 22.16
N ALA A 457 -7.66 -4.11 21.44
CA ALA A 457 -7.13 -2.86 21.99
C ALA A 457 -8.09 -2.13 22.94
N LEU A 458 -9.41 -2.29 22.75
CA LEU A 458 -10.42 -1.81 23.71
C LEU A 458 -10.41 -2.64 25.00
N ARG A 459 -10.19 -3.95 24.89
CA ARG A 459 -10.19 -4.87 26.04
C ARG A 459 -8.92 -4.76 26.88
N PHE A 460 -7.77 -4.51 26.26
CA PHE A 460 -6.48 -4.58 26.93
C PHE A 460 -5.62 -3.32 26.68
N PRO A 461 -5.24 -2.57 27.74
CA PRO A 461 -4.53 -1.29 27.60
C PRO A 461 -3.07 -1.43 27.11
N ASN A 462 -2.52 -2.65 27.13
CA ASN A 462 -1.19 -2.98 26.66
C ASN A 462 -1.14 -3.44 25.19
N VAL A 463 -2.24 -3.30 24.45
CA VAL A 463 -2.35 -3.63 23.03
C VAL A 463 -2.38 -2.35 22.18
N TYR A 464 -1.58 -2.33 21.12
CA TYR A 464 -1.37 -1.19 20.22
C TYR A 464 -1.48 -1.62 18.76
N LEU A 465 -1.97 -0.74 17.90
CA LEU A 465 -2.11 -0.95 16.46
C LEU A 465 -0.93 -0.29 15.72
N GLU A 466 -0.23 -1.07 14.89
CA GLU A 466 0.84 -0.59 14.01
C GLU A 466 0.32 -0.38 12.57
N LEU A 467 0.79 0.68 11.90
CA LEU A 467 0.11 1.24 10.72
C LEU A 467 0.63 0.80 9.34
N CYS A 468 1.68 0.00 9.23
CA CYS A 468 2.16 -0.50 7.95
C CYS A 468 1.06 -1.28 7.22
N GLY A 469 0.90 -1.04 5.91
CA GLY A 469 0.04 -1.86 5.09
C GLY A 469 -1.44 -1.72 5.41
N THR A 470 -1.86 -0.73 6.21
CA THR A 470 -3.28 -0.46 6.51
C THR A 470 -4.10 -0.19 5.26
N PHE A 471 -3.46 0.22 4.16
CA PHE A 471 -4.07 0.39 2.85
C PHE A 471 -4.63 -0.92 2.26
N CYS A 472 -4.22 -2.09 2.76
CA CYS A 472 -4.82 -3.38 2.39
C CYS A 472 -6.22 -3.60 2.99
N SER A 473 -6.70 -2.69 3.83
CA SER A 473 -8.00 -2.76 4.48
C SER A 473 -8.99 -1.78 3.87
N ASP A 474 -10.21 -2.25 3.63
CA ASP A 474 -11.36 -1.39 3.33
C ASP A 474 -11.86 -0.63 4.59
N ARG A 475 -11.41 -1.04 5.79
CA ARG A 475 -11.63 -0.29 7.02
C ARG A 475 -10.49 0.71 7.21
N SER A 476 -10.79 1.99 7.03
CA SER A 476 -9.78 3.05 7.04
C SER A 476 -9.21 3.30 8.45
N VAL A 477 -7.95 3.74 8.53
CA VAL A 477 -7.30 4.09 9.81
C VAL A 477 -8.05 5.22 10.53
N LEU A 478 -8.68 6.14 9.80
CA LEU A 478 -9.54 7.17 10.38
C LEU A 478 -10.66 6.58 11.24
N GLU A 479 -11.31 5.52 10.77
CA GLU A 479 -12.37 4.86 11.52
C GLU A 479 -11.84 4.23 12.81
N SER A 480 -10.68 3.58 12.74
CA SER A 480 -10.02 3.03 13.93
C SER A 480 -9.59 4.13 14.91
N LEU A 481 -9.11 5.28 14.42
CA LEU A 481 -8.75 6.44 15.24
C LEU A 481 -9.96 7.01 15.99
N LEU A 482 -11.13 7.06 15.35
CA LEU A 482 -12.38 7.50 15.98
C LEU A 482 -12.85 6.56 17.09
N VAL A 483 -12.51 5.26 17.00
CA VAL A 483 -12.86 4.25 18.02
C VAL A 483 -11.87 4.26 19.19
N LEU A 484 -10.56 4.26 18.90
CA LEU A 484 -9.52 4.01 19.91
C LEU A 484 -8.81 5.28 20.43
N GLY A 485 -8.91 6.39 19.68
CA GLY A 485 -8.07 7.56 19.88
C GLY A 485 -6.61 7.33 19.45
N ASN A 486 -5.85 8.42 19.30
CA ASN A 486 -4.50 8.36 18.71
C ASN A 486 -3.44 7.68 19.60
N GLN A 487 -3.66 7.52 20.91
CA GLN A 487 -2.66 6.96 21.84
C GLN A 487 -2.49 5.43 21.72
N ARG A 488 -3.37 4.76 20.96
CA ARG A 488 -3.33 3.31 20.73
C ARG A 488 -2.61 2.92 19.44
N PHE A 489 -2.01 3.88 18.74
CA PHE A 489 -1.37 3.65 17.45
C PHE A 489 0.14 3.92 17.51
N VAL A 490 0.90 3.14 16.76
CA VAL A 490 2.33 3.35 16.53
C VAL A 490 2.62 3.36 15.04
N PHE A 491 3.48 4.26 14.60
CA PHE A 491 3.95 4.24 13.22
C PHE A 491 4.95 3.10 13.02
N GLY A 492 4.78 2.39 11.91
CA GLY A 492 5.75 1.48 11.35
C GLY A 492 5.52 1.43 9.85
N SER A 493 6.57 1.16 9.09
CA SER A 493 6.53 1.29 7.63
C SER A 493 6.83 -0.01 6.89
N ASP A 494 7.39 -1.01 7.56
CA ASP A 494 7.95 -2.20 6.93
C ASP A 494 9.06 -1.84 5.91
N THR A 495 9.74 -0.72 6.15
CA THR A 495 10.83 -0.22 5.28
C THR A 495 11.90 -1.29 5.11
N GLY A 496 12.41 -1.40 3.88
CA GLY A 496 13.23 -2.53 3.42
C GLY A 496 12.45 -3.36 2.42
N ALA A 497 11.18 -3.67 2.73
CA ALA A 497 10.19 -4.23 1.82
C ALA A 497 9.35 -3.12 1.17
N HIS A 498 8.84 -2.20 1.99
CA HIS A 498 8.00 -1.09 1.59
C HIS A 498 8.80 0.21 1.42
N ASN A 499 8.21 1.16 0.69
CA ASN A 499 8.67 2.53 0.52
C ASN A 499 8.17 3.35 1.73
N GLN A 500 9.10 3.79 2.59
CA GLN A 500 8.78 4.54 3.79
C GLN A 500 7.94 5.80 3.53
N SER A 501 8.19 6.49 2.41
CA SER A 501 7.47 7.71 2.05
C SER A 501 6.03 7.42 1.63
N TYR A 502 5.75 6.23 1.08
CA TYR A 502 4.40 5.77 0.79
C TYR A 502 3.59 5.62 2.09
N GLU A 503 4.15 4.94 3.09
CA GLU A 503 3.50 4.68 4.40
C GLU A 503 3.34 5.95 5.22
N LEU A 504 4.39 6.79 5.29
CA LEU A 504 4.30 8.10 5.94
C LEU A 504 3.22 8.97 5.30
N ALA A 505 3.14 9.00 3.97
CA ALA A 505 2.11 9.77 3.30
C ALA A 505 0.72 9.20 3.55
N ALA A 506 0.54 7.88 3.62
CA ALA A 506 -0.74 7.27 4.00
C ALA A 506 -1.24 7.80 5.36
N LEU A 507 -0.36 7.86 6.37
CA LEU A 507 -0.66 8.40 7.69
C LEU A 507 -0.90 9.92 7.65
N LEU A 508 0.06 10.69 7.14
CA LEU A 508 0.03 12.17 7.20
C LEU A 508 -1.16 12.76 6.44
N SER A 509 -1.61 12.07 5.40
CA SER A 509 -2.75 12.48 4.59
C SER A 509 -4.11 11.99 5.12
N ILE A 510 -4.19 11.33 6.27
CA ILE A 510 -5.48 11.14 6.96
C ILE A 510 -6.12 12.52 7.20
N PRO A 511 -7.42 12.73 6.91
CA PRO A 511 -8.09 14.03 7.01
C PRO A 511 -8.40 14.42 8.47
N LEU A 512 -7.35 14.51 9.28
CA LEU A 512 -7.32 15.05 10.63
C LEU A 512 -6.21 16.10 10.73
N PRO A 513 -6.32 17.10 11.63
CA PRO A 513 -5.22 18.02 11.93
C PRO A 513 -3.93 17.26 12.28
N ASP A 514 -2.77 17.77 11.88
CA ASP A 514 -1.50 17.09 12.14
C ASP A 514 -1.25 16.85 13.63
N GLN A 515 -1.73 17.75 14.50
CA GLN A 515 -1.64 17.59 15.95
C GLN A 515 -2.26 16.29 16.46
N GLN A 516 -3.26 15.74 15.77
CA GLN A 516 -3.87 14.46 16.14
C GLN A 516 -3.06 13.26 15.65
N LEU A 517 -2.22 13.43 14.63
CA LEU A 517 -1.41 12.38 14.01
C LEU A 517 0.03 12.33 14.57
N ILE A 518 0.57 13.47 15.02
CA ILE A 518 1.94 13.60 15.53
C ILE A 518 2.28 12.56 16.62
N PRO A 519 1.42 12.26 17.62
CA PRO A 519 1.77 11.27 18.65
C PRO A 519 2.07 9.88 18.09
N ILE A 520 1.43 9.53 16.96
CA ILE A 520 1.58 8.23 16.29
C ILE A 520 2.96 8.12 15.63
N LEU A 521 3.52 9.24 15.15
CA LEU A 521 4.80 9.28 14.46
C LEU A 521 5.98 8.86 15.34
N GLY A 522 5.90 8.96 16.67
CA GLY A 522 6.99 8.52 17.54
C GLY A 522 6.78 8.65 19.05
N GLU A 523 5.92 9.57 19.51
CA GLU A 523 5.71 9.80 20.95
C GLU A 523 5.12 8.56 21.65
N ASN A 524 4.13 7.91 21.02
CA ASN A 524 3.48 6.73 21.58
C ASN A 524 4.47 5.57 21.75
N PHE A 525 5.29 5.32 20.73
CA PHE A 525 6.30 4.27 20.81
C PHE A 525 7.41 4.61 21.81
N THR A 526 7.78 5.89 21.91
CA THR A 526 8.73 6.35 22.94
C THR A 526 8.19 6.12 24.35
N LYS A 527 6.89 6.33 24.60
CA LYS A 527 6.26 6.00 25.89
C LYS A 527 6.33 4.50 26.19
N ILE A 528 6.08 3.66 25.19
CA ILE A 528 6.25 2.19 25.30
C ILE A 528 7.68 1.85 25.73
N LEU A 529 8.70 2.43 25.07
CA LEU A 529 10.09 2.13 25.38
C LEU A 529 10.55 2.64 26.76
N LYS A 530 9.96 3.74 27.26
CA LYS A 530 10.24 4.28 28.59
C LYS A 530 9.69 3.42 29.74
N ASP A 531 8.75 2.53 29.47
CA ASP A 531 8.16 1.63 30.47
C ASP A 531 9.01 0.35 30.70
N ARG A 532 10.04 0.13 29.88
CA ARG A 532 10.95 -1.03 29.96
C ARG A 532 11.73 -1.04 31.27
N LYS A 533 12.00 -2.24 31.81
CA LYS A 533 12.77 -2.46 33.05
C LYS A 533 14.17 -3.02 32.81
#